data_AF-A0ABD5DXK3-F1
#
_entry.id   AF-A0ABD5DXK3-F1
#
_cell.length_a   1.000
_cell.length_b   1.000
_cell.length_c   1.000
_cell.angle_alpha   90.00
_cell.angle_beta   90.00
_cell.angle_gamma   90.00
#
_symmetry.space_group_name_H-M   'P 1'
#
loop_
_entity.id
_entity.type
_entity.pdbx_description
1 polymer ?
#
loop_
_entity_poly.entity_id
_entity_poly.type
_entity_poly.pdbx_seq_one_letter_code
_entity_poly.pdbx_strand_id
1 'polypeptide(L)'
;LQPAKIKRLSRDFHWFSPLLTEQLAGKQADAVVRPRDEEELRQLVCACAQHQLPLTLRGSATGNYGQLVPLEGGLLVDMTGLN
;
A
#
# COMPACT_ATOMS: atom_id res chain seq x y z
N LEU A 1 10.10 -8.53 0.25
CA LEU A 1 9.87 -8.57 1.73
C LEU A 1 9.20 -9.89 2.09
N GLN A 2 9.29 -10.35 3.34
CA GLN A 2 8.57 -11.56 3.77
C GLN A 2 7.04 -11.37 3.66
N PRO A 3 6.25 -12.39 3.28
CA PRO A 3 4.80 -12.28 3.07
C PRO A 3 4.04 -11.68 4.28
N ALA A 4 4.41 -12.06 5.50
CA ALA A 4 3.80 -11.54 6.72
C ALA A 4 3.95 -10.00 6.86
N LYS A 5 5.09 -9.45 6.42
CA LYS A 5 5.35 -8.01 6.47
C LYS A 5 4.52 -7.25 5.44
N ILE A 6 4.33 -7.81 4.25
CA ILE A 6 3.47 -7.23 3.19
C ILE A 6 2.02 -7.17 3.65
N LYS A 7 1.51 -8.28 4.21
CA LYS A 7 0.15 -8.33 4.77
C LYS A 7 -0.10 -7.28 5.84
N ARG A 8 0.87 -7.06 6.74
CA ARG A 8 0.79 -6.03 7.78
C ARG A 8 0.78 -4.61 7.18
N LEU A 9 1.62 -4.35 6.18
CA LEU A 9 1.73 -3.04 5.53
C LEU A 9 0.56 -2.72 4.59
N SER A 10 -0.21 -3.73 4.19
CA SER A 10 -1.41 -3.56 3.37
C SER A 10 -2.67 -3.25 4.17
N ARG A 11 -2.54 -2.93 5.47
CA ARG A 11 -3.67 -2.70 6.37
C ARG A 11 -3.54 -1.38 7.11
N ASP A 12 -4.70 -0.79 7.37
CA ASP A 12 -4.93 0.33 8.26
C ASP A 12 -5.89 -0.10 9.40
N PHE A 13 -6.60 0.84 10.00
CA PHE A 13 -7.55 0.61 11.09
C PHE A 13 -8.97 0.26 10.62
N HIS A 14 -9.17 -0.20 9.38
CA HIS A 14 -10.49 -0.66 8.91
C HIS A 14 -11.14 -1.75 9.77
N TRP A 15 -10.35 -2.45 10.61
CA TRP A 15 -10.86 -3.44 11.57
C TRP A 15 -11.82 -2.84 12.62
N PHE A 16 -11.91 -1.52 12.73
CA PHE A 16 -12.96 -0.84 13.50
C PHE A 16 -14.36 -1.14 12.96
N SER A 17 -14.49 -1.49 11.68
CA SER A 17 -15.73 -1.91 11.04
C SER A 17 -15.70 -3.41 10.75
N PRO A 18 -16.59 -4.22 11.34
CA PRO A 18 -16.73 -5.63 10.99
C PRO A 18 -17.02 -5.84 9.50
N LEU A 19 -17.82 -4.93 8.90
CA LEU A 19 -18.15 -4.96 7.47
C LEU A 19 -16.89 -4.78 6.61
N LEU A 20 -16.06 -3.78 6.91
CA LEU A 20 -14.84 -3.55 6.14
C LEU A 20 -13.81 -4.66 6.36
N THR A 21 -13.77 -5.25 7.55
CA THR A 21 -12.92 -6.41 7.83
C THR A 21 -13.25 -7.57 6.89
N GLU A 22 -14.54 -7.84 6.69
CA GLU A 22 -15.01 -8.87 5.77
C GLU A 22 -14.74 -8.49 4.30
N GLN A 23 -15.10 -7.29 3.89
CA GLN A 23 -14.95 -6.82 2.50
C GLN A 23 -13.49 -6.73 2.04
N LEU A 24 -12.57 -6.43 2.95
CA LEU A 24 -11.14 -6.24 2.67
C LEU A 24 -10.32 -7.50 3.00
N ALA A 25 -10.98 -8.60 3.37
CA ALA A 25 -10.30 -9.86 3.66
C ALA A 25 -9.49 -10.35 2.44
N GLY A 26 -8.24 -10.75 2.70
CA GLY A 26 -7.32 -11.26 1.68
C GLY A 26 -6.71 -10.19 0.75
N LYS A 27 -7.16 -8.93 0.81
CA LYS A 27 -6.59 -7.84 0.01
C LYS A 27 -5.21 -7.44 0.54
N GLN A 28 -4.20 -7.46 -0.32
CA GLN A 28 -2.83 -7.07 0.00
C GLN A 28 -2.06 -6.72 -1.28
N ALA A 29 -0.99 -5.94 -1.14
CA ALA A 29 -0.05 -5.69 -2.24
C ALA A 29 0.75 -6.95 -2.61
N ASP A 30 1.28 -6.99 -3.83
CA ASP A 30 2.26 -7.98 -4.28
C ASP A 30 3.67 -7.62 -3.84
N ALA A 31 3.96 -6.31 -3.80
CA ALA A 31 5.24 -5.78 -3.37
C ALA A 31 5.07 -4.49 -2.55
N VAL A 32 6.04 -4.23 -1.67
CA VAL A 32 6.12 -2.98 -0.91
C VAL A 32 7.49 -2.37 -1.11
N VAL A 33 7.50 -1.08 -1.40
CA VAL A 33 8.70 -0.26 -1.62
C VAL A 33 8.67 0.94 -0.69
N ARG A 34 9.85 1.42 -0.30
CA ARG A 34 10.01 2.63 0.50
C ARG A 34 11.06 3.50 -0.19
N PRO A 35 10.66 4.49 -1.00
CA PRO A 35 11.61 5.36 -1.69
C PRO A 35 12.42 6.18 -0.68
N ARG A 36 13.67 6.46 -1.05
CA ARG A 36 14.63 7.22 -0.24
C ARG A 36 14.53 8.72 -0.48
N ASP A 37 14.12 9.12 -1.67
CA ASP A 37 13.97 10.50 -2.10
C ASP A 37 12.86 10.66 -3.16
N GLU A 38 12.59 11.91 -3.55
CA GLU A 38 11.57 12.24 -4.56
C GLU A 38 11.92 11.71 -5.95
N GLU A 39 13.20 11.56 -6.29
CA GLU A 39 13.62 11.06 -7.60
C GLU A 39 13.31 9.58 -7.74
N GLU A 40 13.57 8.77 -6.72
CA GLU A 40 13.16 7.37 -6.69
C GLU A 40 11.63 7.22 -6.75
N LEU A 41 10.90 8.06 -6.01
CA LEU A 41 9.44 8.05 -6.06
C LEU A 41 8.95 8.37 -7.48
N ARG A 42 9.54 9.38 -8.14
CA ARG A 42 9.20 9.77 -9.51
C ARG A 42 9.43 8.62 -10.48
N GLN A 43 10.61 8.00 -10.43
CA GLN A 43 10.95 6.86 -11.29
C GLN A 43 9.97 5.70 -11.11
N LEU A 44 9.61 5.41 -9.86
CA LEU A 44 8.69 4.34 -9.50
C LEU A 44 7.28 4.59 -10.02
N VAL A 45 6.76 5.81 -9.85
CA VAL A 45 5.44 6.20 -10.37
C VAL A 45 5.42 6.17 -11.89
N CYS A 46 6.47 6.67 -12.56
CA CYS A 46 6.59 6.58 -14.02
C CYS A 46 6.58 5.13 -14.51
N ALA A 47 7.33 4.24 -13.87
CA ALA A 47 7.36 2.83 -14.23
C ALA A 47 5.99 2.16 -14.01
N CYS A 48 5.31 2.44 -12.89
CA CYS A 48 3.98 1.90 -12.64
C CYS A 48 2.96 2.38 -13.67
N ALA A 49 3.02 3.66 -14.06
CA ALA A 49 2.16 4.21 -15.11
C ALA A 49 2.42 3.56 -16.47
N GLN A 50 3.68 3.37 -16.86
CA GLN A 50 4.06 2.73 -18.12
C GLN A 50 3.57 1.27 -18.20
N HIS A 51 3.64 0.54 -17.09
CA HIS A 51 3.23 -0.86 -17.02
C HIS A 51 1.79 -1.07 -16.57
N GLN A 52 1.03 0.02 -16.34
CA GLN A 52 -0.34 -0.03 -15.83
C GLN A 52 -0.46 -0.85 -14.53
N LEU A 53 0.55 -0.75 -13.67
CA LEU A 53 0.57 -1.45 -12.38
C LEU A 53 -0.22 -0.63 -11.34
N PRO A 54 -1.18 -1.26 -10.63
CA PRO A 54 -1.86 -0.62 -9.52
C PRO A 54 -0.86 -0.14 -8.47
N LEU A 55 -1.02 1.11 -8.04
CA LEU A 55 -0.15 1.75 -7.06
C LEU A 55 -0.98 2.30 -5.91
N THR A 56 -0.64 1.92 -4.68
CA THR A 56 -1.29 2.38 -3.46
C THR A 56 -0.29 3.10 -2.56
N LEU A 57 -0.60 4.32 -2.14
CA LEU A 57 0.25 5.10 -1.24
C LEU A 57 -0.06 4.76 0.23
N ARG A 58 0.98 4.65 1.06
CA ARG A 58 0.89 4.43 2.50
C ARG A 58 1.68 5.51 3.25
N GLY A 59 0.99 6.24 4.12
CA GLY A 59 1.60 7.07 5.17
C GLY A 59 1.72 6.32 6.50
N SER A 60 1.29 6.95 7.60
CA SER A 60 1.28 6.35 8.95
C SER A 60 0.29 5.20 9.14
N ALA A 61 -0.64 5.03 8.20
CA ALA A 61 -1.65 3.96 8.18
C ALA A 61 -2.68 3.98 9.32
N THR A 62 -3.09 5.17 9.75
CA THR A 62 -4.12 5.39 10.78
C THR A 62 -5.52 5.64 10.21
N GLY A 63 -5.72 5.43 8.90
CA GLY A 63 -7.04 5.50 8.26
C GLY A 63 -7.96 4.38 8.74
N ASN A 64 -9.28 4.60 8.72
CA ASN A 64 -10.27 3.64 9.26
C ASN A 64 -11.17 3.04 8.18
N TYR A 65 -10.98 3.40 6.91
CA TYR A 65 -11.90 3.01 5.83
C TYR A 65 -11.25 2.11 4.79
N GLY A 66 -10.03 1.64 5.03
CA GLY A 66 -9.30 0.84 4.06
C GLY A 66 -8.67 1.69 2.95
N GLN A 67 -8.46 3.00 3.16
CA GLN A 67 -8.05 3.93 2.10
C GLN A 67 -6.71 3.55 1.44
N LEU A 68 -5.86 2.84 2.18
CA LEU A 68 -4.56 2.35 1.70
C LEU A 68 -4.53 0.84 1.44
N VAL A 69 -5.67 0.15 1.53
CA VAL A 69 -5.72 -1.30 1.28
C VAL A 69 -5.63 -1.54 -0.23
N PRO A 70 -4.63 -2.29 -0.73
CA PRO A 70 -4.47 -2.54 -2.15
C PRO A 70 -5.54 -3.50 -2.66
N LEU A 71 -6.63 -2.96 -3.21
CA LEU A 71 -7.81 -3.74 -3.63
C LEU A 71 -7.52 -4.67 -4.81
N GLU A 72 -6.60 -4.25 -5.68
CA GLU A 72 -6.17 -4.93 -6.91
C GLU A 72 -4.74 -5.50 -6.80
N GLY A 73 -4.17 -5.54 -5.58
CA GLY A 73 -2.77 -5.93 -5.39
C GLY A 73 -1.81 -4.84 -5.87
N GLY A 74 -0.78 -5.23 -6.61
CA GLY A 74 0.21 -4.33 -7.17
C GLY A 74 1.21 -3.82 -6.14
N LEU A 75 1.59 -2.56 -6.29
CA LEU A 75 2.68 -1.95 -5.54
C LEU A 75 2.17 -1.02 -4.45
N LEU A 76 2.59 -1.26 -3.21
CA LEU A 76 2.36 -0.33 -2.11
C LEU A 76 3.61 0.48 -1.80
N VAL A 77 3.47 1.80 -1.77
CA VAL A 77 4.57 2.75 -1.54
C VAL A 77 4.48 3.30 -0.13
N ASP A 78 5.44 2.92 0.70
CA ASP A 78 5.61 3.42 2.06
C ASP A 78 6.33 4.77 2.03
N MET A 79 5.58 5.85 2.25
CA MET A 79 6.05 7.23 2.20
C MET A 79 6.79 7.65 3.46
N THR A 80 6.87 6.82 4.50
CA THR A 80 7.51 7.18 5.78
C THR A 80 9.04 7.36 5.68
N GLY A 81 9.64 7.09 4.51
CA GLY A 81 11.04 7.39 4.21
C GLY A 81 11.30 8.83 3.74
N LEU A 82 10.26 9.56 3.36
CA LEU A 82 10.34 10.91 2.79
C LEU A 82 9.84 11.92 3.84
N ASN A 83 10.74 12.48 4.65
CA ASN A 83 10.43 13.51 5.65
C ASN A 83 11.48 14.61 5.63
#